data_AF-A0A3M1DLT0-F1
#
_entry.id   AF-A0A3M1DLT0-F1
#
_cell.length_a   1.000
_cell.length_b   1.000
_cell.length_c   1.000
_cell.angle_alpha   90.00
_cell.angle_beta   90.00
_cell.angle_gamma   90.00
#
_symmetry.space_group_name_H-M   'P 1'
#
loop_
_entity.id
_entity.type
_entity.pdbx_description
1 polymer ?
#
loop_
_entity_poly.entity_id
_entity_poly.type
_entity_poly.pdbx_seq_one_letter_code
_entity_poly.pdbx_strand_id
1 'polypeptide(L)'
;GTTAPGKPGNHIPSGNTCDDCHNTSSWSNANFDHSSVTGSCASCHNGSTARGKSGNHIATTNTCEDCHSTRGWRPVTRVDHADVIGTCASCHNGTTAPGKPGNHIPSGNTCDDCHQTRAWTPAVFDHSGVTGSCVTCHNGTTAPGKNPTHIQSTNTCDDCHSTLAWRPVTRVDHGAVMGSCATCHNGVTAKGKPADHPQTGNQCDDCHNTRGWGGAKFDHSGVSGTCGNCHAGDFKRDKHKKVESPKILYTAQELTDCAGSCHVYTDSSLSTIKKRRSGKHSTSKDGW
;
A
#
# COMPACT_ATOMS: atom_id res chain seq x y z
N GLY A 1 79.61 -32.52 -23.66
CA GLY A 1 78.78 -31.64 -22.82
C GLY A 1 77.46 -31.44 -23.51
N THR A 2 76.36 -31.85 -22.90
CA THR A 2 75.02 -31.64 -23.46
C THR A 2 74.55 -30.25 -23.07
N THR A 3 74.24 -29.41 -24.06
CA THR A 3 73.60 -28.11 -23.88
C THR A 3 72.31 -28.30 -23.07
N ALA A 4 72.10 -27.46 -22.05
CA ALA A 4 70.86 -27.49 -21.27
C ALA A 4 69.64 -27.36 -22.20
N PRO A 5 68.56 -28.12 -21.98
CA PRO A 5 67.34 -27.99 -22.79
C PRO A 5 66.83 -26.56 -22.66
N GLY A 6 66.64 -25.89 -23.80
CA GLY A 6 66.07 -24.55 -23.86
C GLY A 6 64.58 -24.55 -23.50
N LYS A 7 63.96 -23.36 -23.57
CA LYS A 7 62.51 -23.20 -23.36
C LYS A 7 61.73 -24.13 -24.29
N PRO A 8 60.85 -25.02 -23.78
CA PRO A 8 60.01 -25.86 -24.63
C PRO A 8 59.03 -24.99 -25.45
N GLY A 9 58.49 -25.54 -26.53
CA GLY A 9 57.60 -24.79 -27.44
C GLY A 9 56.31 -24.27 -26.79
N ASN A 10 55.92 -24.80 -25.62
CA ASN A 10 54.79 -24.35 -24.81
C ASN A 10 55.21 -23.46 -23.61
N HIS A 11 56.46 -22.98 -23.57
CA HIS A 11 56.92 -22.08 -22.53
C HIS A 11 56.26 -20.70 -22.67
N ILE A 12 55.81 -20.12 -21.56
CA ILE A 12 55.24 -18.76 -21.55
C ILE A 12 56.31 -17.76 -22.03
N PRO A 13 56.01 -16.84 -22.96
CA PRO A 13 56.98 -15.86 -23.41
C PRO A 13 57.56 -15.08 -22.23
N SER A 14 58.88 -15.17 -22.04
CA SER A 14 59.60 -14.53 -20.93
C SER A 14 61.01 -14.13 -21.37
N GLY A 15 61.63 -13.22 -20.61
CA GLY A 15 63.05 -12.89 -20.74
C GLY A 15 63.97 -14.09 -20.46
N ASN A 16 65.28 -13.92 -20.63
CA ASN A 16 66.25 -15.03 -20.51
C ASN A 16 66.80 -15.24 -19.08
N THR A 17 66.19 -14.61 -18.08
CA THR A 17 66.51 -14.79 -16.66
C THR A 17 65.60 -15.89 -16.09
N CYS A 18 66.11 -17.13 -16.07
CA CYS A 18 65.29 -18.31 -15.74
C CYS A 18 64.86 -18.35 -14.26
N ASP A 19 65.70 -17.80 -13.37
CA ASP A 19 65.51 -17.69 -11.93
C ASP A 19 64.40 -16.72 -11.51
N ASP A 20 63.92 -15.85 -12.42
CA ASP A 20 62.74 -15.01 -12.20
C ASP A 20 61.46 -15.85 -12.01
N CYS A 21 61.43 -17.06 -12.56
CA CYS A 21 60.26 -17.94 -12.51
C CYS A 21 60.59 -19.32 -11.94
N HIS A 22 61.77 -19.88 -12.21
CA HIS A 22 62.11 -21.24 -11.84
C HIS A 22 63.03 -21.30 -10.62
N ASN A 23 62.77 -22.27 -9.75
CA ASN A 23 63.80 -22.72 -8.82
C ASN A 23 64.92 -23.40 -9.63
N THR A 24 66.11 -22.80 -9.65
CA THR A 24 67.26 -23.28 -10.45
C THR A 24 67.91 -24.55 -9.91
N SER A 25 67.51 -25.00 -8.71
CA SER A 25 68.00 -26.24 -8.08
C SER A 25 67.10 -27.44 -8.39
N SER A 26 65.77 -27.27 -8.38
CA SER A 26 64.81 -28.36 -8.60
C SER A 26 64.18 -28.36 -10.00
N TRP A 27 64.19 -27.23 -10.70
CA TRP A 27 63.49 -27.00 -11.98
C TRP A 27 62.00 -27.41 -11.96
N SER A 28 61.40 -27.49 -10.78
CA SER A 28 60.02 -27.88 -10.55
C SER A 28 59.22 -26.68 -10.03
N ASN A 29 58.03 -26.47 -10.59
CA ASN A 29 57.08 -25.38 -10.28
C ASN A 29 57.64 -23.98 -10.54
N ALA A 30 57.24 -23.38 -11.67
CA ALA A 30 57.49 -21.97 -11.93
C ALA A 30 56.50 -21.11 -11.13
N ASN A 31 56.98 -20.05 -10.48
CA ASN A 31 56.13 -19.01 -9.91
C ASN A 31 55.99 -17.87 -10.92
N PHE A 32 54.75 -17.55 -11.31
CA PHE A 32 54.47 -16.51 -12.29
C PHE A 32 53.69 -15.38 -11.64
N ASP A 33 54.26 -14.17 -11.61
CA ASP A 33 53.61 -12.97 -11.11
C ASP A 33 52.86 -12.25 -12.23
N HIS A 34 51.56 -12.05 -12.03
CA HIS A 34 50.69 -11.34 -12.98
C HIS A 34 50.81 -9.81 -12.88
N SER A 35 51.54 -9.26 -11.91
CA SER A 35 51.65 -7.82 -11.66
C SER A 35 52.27 -7.02 -12.83
N SER A 36 53.08 -7.68 -13.66
CA SER A 36 53.78 -7.08 -14.80
C SER A 36 53.15 -7.42 -16.17
N VAL A 37 52.04 -8.15 -16.18
CA VAL A 37 51.36 -8.56 -17.42
C VAL A 37 50.68 -7.36 -18.07
N THR A 38 51.02 -7.09 -19.33
CA THR A 38 50.44 -5.99 -20.13
C THR A 38 49.49 -6.46 -21.23
N GLY A 39 49.45 -7.77 -21.51
CA GLY A 39 48.52 -8.40 -22.46
C GLY A 39 47.18 -8.75 -21.82
N SER A 40 46.15 -8.99 -22.64
CA SER A 40 44.86 -9.45 -22.14
C SER A 40 44.93 -10.89 -21.61
N CYS A 41 44.12 -11.21 -20.61
CA CYS A 41 44.05 -12.55 -20.02
C CYS A 41 43.87 -13.65 -21.09
N ALA A 42 42.95 -13.44 -22.03
CA ALA A 42 42.62 -14.39 -23.09
C ALA A 42 43.75 -14.59 -24.12
N SER A 43 44.70 -13.66 -24.24
CA SER A 43 45.86 -13.83 -25.14
C SER A 43 46.75 -15.00 -24.71
N CYS A 44 46.87 -15.24 -23.40
CA CYS A 44 47.66 -16.33 -22.83
C CYS A 44 46.77 -17.50 -22.36
N HIS A 45 45.63 -17.23 -21.73
CA HIS A 45 44.67 -18.24 -21.26
C HIS A 45 43.75 -18.73 -22.39
N ASN A 46 44.35 -19.23 -23.46
CA ASN A 46 43.71 -19.67 -24.70
C ASN A 46 43.55 -21.21 -24.78
N GLY A 47 44.00 -21.95 -23.76
CA GLY A 47 43.97 -23.42 -23.74
C GLY A 47 45.20 -24.10 -24.36
N SER A 48 46.07 -23.34 -25.03
CA SER A 48 47.35 -23.81 -25.57
C SER A 48 48.54 -23.27 -24.78
N THR A 49 48.66 -21.94 -24.63
CA THR A 49 49.75 -21.28 -23.91
C THR A 49 49.59 -21.41 -22.39
N ALA A 50 48.38 -21.13 -21.89
CA ALA A 50 47.98 -21.35 -20.52
C ALA A 50 46.55 -21.88 -20.49
N ARG A 51 46.15 -22.42 -19.34
CA ARG A 51 44.81 -22.98 -19.14
C ARG A 51 43.75 -21.91 -19.39
N GLY A 52 42.90 -22.11 -20.39
CA GLY A 52 41.76 -21.24 -20.67
C GLY A 52 40.55 -21.51 -19.76
N LYS A 53 39.42 -20.89 -20.11
CA LYS A 53 38.11 -21.18 -19.50
C LYS A 53 37.81 -22.68 -19.59
N SER A 54 37.33 -23.28 -18.51
CA SER A 54 36.90 -24.67 -18.53
C SER A 54 35.58 -24.81 -19.30
N GLY A 55 35.25 -26.03 -19.76
CA GLY A 55 33.96 -26.28 -20.41
C GLY A 55 32.74 -26.05 -19.51
N ASN A 56 32.93 -26.03 -18.19
CA ASN A 56 31.89 -25.72 -17.20
C ASN A 56 31.85 -24.23 -16.82
N HIS A 57 32.66 -23.38 -17.47
CA HIS A 57 32.63 -21.94 -17.26
C HIS A 57 31.35 -21.37 -17.88
N ILE A 58 30.72 -20.41 -17.20
CA ILE A 58 29.56 -19.70 -17.74
C ILE A 58 29.92 -18.97 -19.04
N ALA A 59 28.98 -18.87 -19.98
CA ALA A 59 29.24 -18.17 -21.24
C ALA A 59 29.49 -16.68 -20.98
N THR A 60 30.64 -16.17 -21.43
CA THR A 60 31.15 -14.82 -21.12
C THR A 60 32.03 -14.29 -22.25
N THR A 61 32.17 -12.96 -22.33
CA THR A 61 33.20 -12.29 -23.14
C THR A 61 34.60 -12.56 -22.59
N ASN A 62 35.66 -12.08 -23.25
CA ASN A 62 37.05 -12.31 -22.83
C ASN A 62 37.60 -11.28 -21.83
N THR A 63 36.75 -10.43 -21.25
CA THR A 63 37.10 -9.47 -20.20
C THR A 63 37.06 -10.16 -18.84
N CYS A 64 38.19 -10.75 -18.44
CA CYS A 64 38.23 -11.65 -17.28
C CYS A 64 38.13 -10.88 -15.95
N GLU A 65 38.64 -9.66 -15.93
CA GLU A 65 38.69 -8.71 -14.82
C GLU A 65 37.31 -8.25 -14.34
N ASP A 66 36.26 -8.44 -15.13
CA ASP A 66 34.88 -8.15 -14.72
C ASP A 66 34.32 -9.17 -13.73
N CYS A 67 34.99 -10.32 -13.60
CA CYS A 67 34.65 -11.38 -12.65
C CYS A 67 35.80 -11.75 -11.72
N HIS A 68 37.03 -11.76 -12.23
CA HIS A 68 38.19 -12.29 -11.55
C HIS A 68 39.19 -11.20 -11.16
N SER A 69 39.71 -11.29 -9.94
CA SER A 69 40.87 -10.51 -9.52
C SER A 69 42.15 -11.35 -9.64
N THR A 70 43.25 -10.75 -10.08
CA THR A 70 44.57 -11.40 -10.08
C THR A 70 45.06 -11.74 -8.66
N ARG A 71 44.57 -11.03 -7.63
CA ARG A 71 44.88 -11.29 -6.21
C ARG A 71 43.92 -12.29 -5.56
N GLY A 72 42.82 -12.62 -6.22
CA GLY A 72 41.73 -13.43 -5.69
C GLY A 72 40.90 -14.03 -6.81
N TRP A 73 41.52 -14.94 -7.59
CA TRP A 73 40.91 -15.49 -8.80
C TRP A 73 39.62 -16.27 -8.49
N ARG A 74 39.57 -16.94 -7.33
CA ARG A 74 38.39 -17.63 -6.81
C ARG A 74 38.30 -17.44 -5.28
N PRO A 75 37.08 -17.36 -4.71
CA PRO A 75 35.78 -17.35 -5.40
C PRO A 75 35.52 -16.05 -6.16
N VAL A 76 34.69 -16.11 -7.19
CA VAL A 76 34.17 -14.91 -7.90
C VAL A 76 33.17 -14.22 -6.97
N THR A 77 33.34 -12.92 -6.74
CA THR A 77 32.51 -12.13 -5.82
C THR A 77 31.74 -11.00 -6.50
N ARG A 78 32.09 -10.68 -7.75
CA ARG A 78 31.42 -9.70 -8.60
C ARG A 78 31.30 -10.30 -10.00
N VAL A 79 30.24 -9.95 -10.71
CA VAL A 79 30.05 -10.22 -12.14
C VAL A 79 29.50 -8.96 -12.78
N ASP A 80 30.12 -8.51 -13.87
CA ASP A 80 29.48 -7.54 -14.76
C ASP A 80 28.53 -8.26 -15.71
N HIS A 81 27.25 -7.88 -15.68
CA HIS A 81 26.24 -8.53 -16.52
C HIS A 81 26.34 -8.12 -17.99
N ALA A 82 27.11 -7.08 -18.34
CA ALA A 82 27.41 -6.76 -19.73
C ALA A 82 28.29 -7.81 -20.41
N ASP A 83 29.04 -8.59 -19.63
CA ASP A 83 30.04 -9.54 -20.12
C ASP A 83 29.63 -11.01 -19.99
N VAL A 84 28.41 -11.29 -19.51
CA VAL A 84 27.80 -12.62 -19.53
C VAL A 84 26.91 -12.79 -20.76
N ILE A 85 26.83 -14.02 -21.26
CA ILE A 85 26.04 -14.36 -22.45
C ILE A 85 24.95 -15.36 -22.04
N GLY A 86 23.70 -15.00 -22.28
CA GLY A 86 22.54 -15.85 -21.97
C GLY A 86 21.37 -15.01 -21.45
N THR A 87 20.30 -15.70 -21.04
CA THR A 87 19.17 -15.05 -20.37
C THR A 87 19.38 -15.08 -18.86
N CYS A 88 18.74 -14.16 -18.15
CA CYS A 88 18.80 -14.09 -16.68
C CYS A 88 18.43 -15.45 -16.06
N ALA A 89 17.36 -16.08 -16.53
CA ALA A 89 16.90 -17.40 -16.06
C ALA A 89 17.84 -18.56 -16.40
N SER A 90 18.68 -18.45 -17.44
CA SER A 90 19.66 -19.49 -17.76
C SER A 90 20.75 -19.62 -16.68
N CYS A 91 21.08 -18.52 -15.98
CA CYS A 91 22.04 -18.49 -14.89
C CYS A 91 21.38 -18.45 -13.50
N HIS A 92 20.35 -17.63 -13.30
CA HIS A 92 19.58 -17.52 -12.05
C HIS A 92 18.53 -18.62 -11.91
N ASN A 93 19.01 -19.87 -11.90
CA ASN A 93 18.23 -21.10 -11.89
C ASN A 93 18.23 -21.81 -10.53
N GLY A 94 18.85 -21.22 -9.50
CA GLY A 94 18.99 -21.81 -8.17
C GLY A 94 20.17 -22.78 -8.02
N THR A 95 20.85 -23.12 -9.10
CA THR A 95 22.06 -23.96 -9.10
C THR A 95 23.31 -23.15 -9.46
N THR A 96 23.29 -22.41 -10.57
CA THR A 96 24.44 -21.61 -11.03
C THR A 96 24.52 -20.28 -10.27
N ALA A 97 23.38 -19.60 -10.14
CA ALA A 97 23.20 -18.40 -9.34
C ALA A 97 21.84 -18.47 -8.62
N PRO A 98 21.64 -17.68 -7.55
CA PRO A 98 20.36 -17.62 -6.85
C PRO A 98 19.20 -17.34 -7.82
N GLY A 99 18.16 -18.18 -7.79
CA GLY A 99 16.96 -17.98 -8.59
C GLY A 99 15.95 -17.04 -7.92
N LYS A 100 14.72 -17.02 -8.46
CA LYS A 100 13.60 -16.31 -7.85
C LYS A 100 13.35 -16.83 -6.42
N PRO A 101 13.30 -15.97 -5.39
CA PRO A 101 12.97 -16.41 -4.04
C PRO A 101 11.52 -16.91 -3.96
N GLY A 102 11.20 -17.68 -2.92
CA GLY A 102 9.85 -18.28 -2.77
C GLY A 102 8.71 -17.25 -2.64
N ASN A 103 9.01 -16.02 -2.25
CA ASN A 103 8.04 -14.91 -2.18
C ASN A 103 8.03 -14.04 -3.45
N HIS A 104 8.72 -14.44 -4.52
CA HIS A 104 8.70 -13.71 -5.79
C HIS A 104 7.29 -13.76 -6.41
N ILE A 105 6.84 -12.63 -6.97
CA ILE A 105 5.55 -12.55 -7.67
C ILE A 105 5.55 -13.52 -8.87
N PRO A 106 4.50 -14.33 -9.07
CA PRO A 106 4.38 -15.20 -10.24
C PRO A 106 4.61 -14.40 -11.54
N SER A 107 5.59 -14.81 -12.33
CA SER A 107 6.07 -14.08 -13.50
C SER A 107 6.81 -15.01 -14.46
N GLY A 108 6.86 -14.64 -15.74
CA GLY A 108 7.69 -15.31 -16.75
C GLY A 108 9.19 -15.14 -16.50
N ASN A 109 10.02 -15.68 -17.39
CA ASN A 109 11.48 -15.68 -17.23
C ASN A 109 12.18 -14.46 -17.87
N THR A 110 11.42 -13.47 -18.32
CA THR A 110 11.93 -12.20 -18.83
C THR A 110 12.10 -11.24 -17.66
N CYS A 111 13.27 -11.25 -17.02
CA CYS A 111 13.51 -10.48 -15.80
C CYS A 111 13.50 -8.95 -16.04
N ASP A 112 13.89 -8.54 -17.25
CA ASP A 112 14.01 -7.12 -17.62
C ASP A 112 12.65 -6.42 -17.77
N ASP A 113 11.55 -7.17 -17.76
CA ASP A 113 10.18 -6.63 -17.67
C ASP A 113 9.96 -5.89 -16.34
N CYS A 114 10.70 -6.27 -15.29
CA CYS A 114 10.54 -5.72 -13.94
C CYS A 114 11.84 -5.16 -13.35
N HIS A 115 12.99 -5.73 -13.69
CA HIS A 115 14.28 -5.43 -13.08
C HIS A 115 15.24 -4.74 -14.05
N GLN A 116 16.18 -3.96 -13.51
CA GLN A 116 17.30 -3.43 -14.27
C GLN A 116 18.61 -3.94 -13.69
N THR A 117 19.56 -4.31 -14.54
CA THR A 117 20.86 -4.86 -14.11
C THR A 117 21.67 -3.90 -13.22
N ARG A 118 21.52 -2.58 -13.41
CA ARG A 118 22.18 -1.54 -12.61
C ARG A 118 21.41 -1.12 -11.36
N ALA A 119 20.11 -1.41 -11.31
CA ALA A 119 19.20 -1.06 -10.22
C ALA A 119 18.17 -2.19 -10.06
N TRP A 120 18.63 -3.30 -9.48
CA TRP A 120 17.80 -4.52 -9.38
C TRP A 120 16.57 -4.31 -8.50
N THR A 121 16.68 -3.41 -7.51
CA THR A 121 15.58 -2.99 -6.64
C THR A 121 15.44 -1.46 -6.63
N PRO A 122 14.21 -0.93 -6.57
CA PRO A 122 12.94 -1.65 -6.63
C PRO A 122 12.64 -2.17 -8.05
N ALA A 123 11.89 -3.26 -8.13
CA ALA A 123 11.31 -3.71 -9.39
C ALA A 123 10.11 -2.83 -9.76
N VAL A 124 9.88 -2.64 -11.05
CA VAL A 124 8.66 -1.99 -11.57
C VAL A 124 7.68 -3.08 -11.97
N PHE A 125 6.40 -2.92 -11.66
CA PHE A 125 5.36 -3.87 -12.05
C PHE A 125 4.19 -3.12 -12.69
N ASP A 126 3.85 -3.50 -13.92
CA ASP A 126 2.68 -2.98 -14.62
C ASP A 126 1.46 -3.86 -14.36
N HIS A 127 0.37 -3.23 -13.90
CA HIS A 127 -0.89 -3.92 -13.63
C HIS A 127 -1.78 -4.05 -14.89
N SER A 128 -1.42 -3.44 -16.03
CA SER A 128 -2.24 -3.40 -17.25
C SER A 128 -2.60 -4.78 -17.81
N GLY A 129 -1.74 -5.78 -17.60
CA GLY A 129 -1.94 -7.17 -18.04
C GLY A 129 -2.56 -8.10 -16.99
N VAL A 130 -2.89 -7.59 -15.80
CA VAL A 130 -3.42 -8.43 -14.71
C VAL A 130 -4.89 -8.75 -14.96
N THR A 131 -5.20 -10.04 -15.13
CA THR A 131 -6.57 -10.54 -15.33
C THR A 131 -7.12 -11.31 -14.12
N GLY A 132 -6.27 -11.62 -13.14
CA GLY A 132 -6.65 -12.29 -11.89
C GLY A 132 -7.15 -11.32 -10.82
N SER A 133 -7.78 -11.86 -9.77
CA SER A 133 -8.24 -11.04 -8.65
C SER A 133 -7.06 -10.49 -7.84
N CYS A 134 -7.12 -9.20 -7.48
CA CYS A 134 -6.07 -8.48 -6.74
C CYS A 134 -5.57 -9.25 -5.50
N VAL A 135 -6.50 -9.85 -4.73
CA VAL A 135 -6.19 -10.54 -3.46
C VAL A 135 -5.39 -11.82 -3.64
N THR A 136 -5.30 -12.36 -4.85
CA THR A 136 -4.44 -13.53 -5.12
C THR A 136 -2.97 -13.18 -4.93
N CYS A 137 -2.57 -11.94 -5.23
CA CYS A 137 -1.21 -11.43 -5.04
C CYS A 137 -1.11 -10.52 -3.80
N HIS A 138 -2.07 -9.62 -3.60
CA HIS A 138 -2.12 -8.71 -2.45
C HIS A 138 -2.67 -9.40 -1.18
N ASN A 139 -2.00 -10.46 -0.77
CA ASN A 139 -2.37 -11.35 0.34
C ASN A 139 -1.55 -11.11 1.63
N GLY A 140 -0.63 -10.14 1.62
CA GLY A 140 0.27 -9.83 2.74
C GLY A 140 1.58 -10.63 2.76
N THR A 141 1.70 -11.65 1.91
CA THR A 141 2.92 -12.47 1.75
C THR A 141 3.60 -12.20 0.42
N THR A 142 2.87 -12.29 -0.69
CA THR A 142 3.39 -12.08 -2.06
C THR A 142 3.50 -10.60 -2.39
N ALA A 143 2.47 -9.83 -2.04
CA ALA A 143 2.44 -8.37 -2.13
C ALA A 143 1.68 -7.78 -0.94
N PRO A 144 1.89 -6.49 -0.61
CA PRO A 144 1.18 -5.84 0.49
C PRO A 144 -0.33 -5.97 0.34
N GLY A 145 -1.00 -6.58 1.32
CA GLY A 145 -2.46 -6.71 1.34
C GLY A 145 -3.17 -5.52 1.99
N LYS A 146 -4.45 -5.71 2.33
CA LYS A 146 -5.19 -4.78 3.19
C LYS A 146 -4.47 -4.66 4.53
N ASN A 147 -4.11 -3.44 4.93
CA ASN A 147 -3.50 -3.20 6.23
C ASN A 147 -4.53 -3.31 7.37
N PRO A 148 -4.12 -3.46 8.64
CA PRO A 148 -5.04 -3.61 9.77
C PRO A 148 -6.02 -2.45 9.99
N THR A 149 -5.72 -1.26 9.46
CA THR A 149 -6.58 -0.06 9.55
C THR A 149 -7.47 0.10 8.32
N HIS A 150 -7.43 -0.83 7.37
CA HIS A 150 -8.32 -0.83 6.21
C HIS A 150 -9.77 -1.02 6.68
N ILE A 151 -10.71 -0.30 6.06
CA ILE A 151 -12.14 -0.49 6.33
C ILE A 151 -12.56 -1.93 6.03
N GLN A 152 -13.54 -2.47 6.75
CA GLN A 152 -14.01 -3.81 6.45
C GLN A 152 -14.76 -3.80 5.10
N SER A 153 -14.28 -4.57 4.13
CA SER A 153 -14.79 -4.59 2.76
C SER A 153 -14.60 -5.95 2.10
N THR A 154 -15.39 -6.20 1.04
CA THR A 154 -15.22 -7.34 0.13
C THR A 154 -13.85 -7.29 -0.57
N ASN A 155 -13.52 -8.34 -1.32
CA ASN A 155 -12.24 -8.47 -2.02
C ASN A 155 -12.27 -7.91 -3.46
N THR A 156 -13.35 -7.25 -3.86
CA THR A 156 -13.45 -6.53 -5.12
C THR A 156 -12.82 -5.15 -4.95
N CYS A 157 -11.54 -5.03 -5.29
CA CYS A 157 -10.76 -3.83 -4.98
C CYS A 157 -11.20 -2.61 -5.80
N ASP A 158 -11.69 -2.85 -7.03
CA ASP A 158 -12.11 -1.80 -7.97
C ASP A 158 -13.40 -1.09 -7.54
N ASP A 159 -14.10 -1.61 -6.53
CA ASP A 159 -15.25 -0.94 -5.91
C ASP A 159 -14.83 0.35 -5.16
N CYS A 160 -13.54 0.49 -4.85
CA CYS A 160 -12.96 1.63 -4.15
C CYS A 160 -11.69 2.19 -4.82
N HIS A 161 -10.82 1.32 -5.33
CA HIS A 161 -9.51 1.69 -5.84
C HIS A 161 -9.47 1.73 -7.36
N SER A 162 -8.62 2.59 -7.91
CA SER A 162 -8.23 2.53 -9.32
C SER A 162 -6.80 2.03 -9.42
N THR A 163 -6.51 1.18 -10.40
CA THR A 163 -5.14 0.74 -10.71
C THR A 163 -4.24 1.88 -11.19
N LEU A 164 -4.82 2.97 -11.75
CA LEU A 164 -4.07 4.17 -12.16
C LEU A 164 -3.84 5.15 -11.01
N ALA A 165 -4.74 5.18 -10.04
CA ALA A 165 -4.69 6.07 -8.88
C ALA A 165 -5.19 5.33 -7.64
N TRP A 166 -4.33 4.47 -7.07
CA TRP A 166 -4.71 3.61 -5.94
C TRP A 166 -5.11 4.41 -4.69
N ARG A 167 -4.49 5.58 -4.49
CA ARG A 167 -4.79 6.54 -3.42
C ARG A 167 -4.67 7.98 -3.93
N PRO A 168 -5.47 8.93 -3.40
CA PRO A 168 -6.54 8.72 -2.41
C PRO A 168 -7.76 8.00 -3.01
N VAL A 169 -8.52 7.30 -2.17
CA VAL A 169 -9.82 6.73 -2.57
C VAL A 169 -10.82 7.87 -2.68
N THR A 170 -11.44 8.03 -3.85
CA THR A 170 -12.39 9.11 -4.13
C THR A 170 -13.83 8.64 -4.23
N ARG A 171 -14.05 7.32 -4.37
CA ARG A 171 -15.37 6.68 -4.46
C ARG A 171 -15.34 5.38 -3.67
N VAL A 172 -16.46 5.05 -3.04
CA VAL A 172 -16.68 3.78 -2.35
C VAL A 172 -18.05 3.26 -2.77
N ASP A 173 -18.12 2.00 -3.20
CA ASP A 173 -19.39 1.29 -3.31
C ASP A 173 -19.84 0.81 -1.92
N HIS A 174 -21.00 1.29 -1.46
CA HIS A 174 -21.53 0.92 -0.15
C HIS A 174 -21.99 -0.55 -0.09
N GLY A 175 -22.22 -1.21 -1.22
CA GLY A 175 -22.47 -2.66 -1.27
C GLY A 175 -21.20 -3.50 -1.03
N ALA A 176 -20.03 -2.89 -1.16
CA ALA A 176 -18.74 -3.55 -0.98
C ALA A 176 -18.17 -3.42 0.44
N VAL A 177 -18.79 -2.62 1.31
CA VAL A 177 -18.34 -2.43 2.70
C VAL A 177 -19.18 -3.24 3.68
N MET A 178 -18.59 -3.58 4.82
CA MET A 178 -19.24 -4.32 5.90
C MET A 178 -19.33 -3.47 7.17
N GLY A 179 -20.40 -3.65 7.94
CA GLY A 179 -20.68 -2.90 9.16
C GLY A 179 -21.84 -1.91 8.98
N SER A 180 -22.15 -1.16 10.03
CA SER A 180 -23.19 -0.11 9.98
C SER A 180 -22.63 1.23 9.56
N CYS A 181 -23.47 2.11 9.01
CA CYS A 181 -23.07 3.43 8.53
C CYS A 181 -22.29 4.23 9.60
N ALA A 182 -22.73 4.16 10.86
CA ALA A 182 -22.13 4.88 11.99
C ALA A 182 -20.70 4.41 12.33
N THR A 183 -20.33 3.16 11.99
CA THR A 183 -18.96 2.68 12.24
C THR A 183 -17.92 3.41 11.38
N CYS A 184 -18.33 3.89 10.20
CA CYS A 184 -17.46 4.61 9.27
C CYS A 184 -17.76 6.12 9.25
N HIS A 185 -19.02 6.52 9.22
CA HIS A 185 -19.47 7.93 9.25
C HIS A 185 -19.46 8.47 10.69
N ASN A 186 -18.28 8.50 11.29
CA ASN A 186 -18.02 8.92 12.67
C ASN A 186 -17.28 10.25 12.78
N GLY A 187 -16.97 10.90 11.64
CA GLY A 187 -16.20 12.15 11.59
C GLY A 187 -14.69 11.96 11.54
N VAL A 188 -14.20 10.72 11.65
CA VAL A 188 -12.78 10.34 11.54
C VAL A 188 -12.53 9.57 10.25
N THR A 189 -13.21 8.42 10.06
CA THR A 189 -13.03 7.57 8.87
C THR A 189 -13.72 8.15 7.65
N ALA A 190 -14.97 8.58 7.82
CA ALA A 190 -15.77 9.27 6.83
C ALA A 190 -16.57 10.39 7.50
N LYS A 191 -17.12 11.29 6.67
CA LYS A 191 -17.95 12.40 7.15
C LYS A 191 -19.10 11.89 7.99
N GLY A 192 -19.16 12.29 9.27
CA GLY A 192 -20.23 11.89 10.16
C GLY A 192 -21.51 12.69 10.00
N LYS A 193 -22.46 12.44 10.91
CA LYS A 193 -23.68 13.25 11.05
C LYS A 193 -23.30 14.73 11.24
N PRO A 194 -23.89 15.68 10.48
CA PRO A 194 -23.64 17.09 10.70
C PRO A 194 -24.18 17.55 12.06
N ALA A 195 -23.71 18.71 12.54
CA ALA A 195 -24.03 19.19 13.89
C ALA A 195 -25.53 19.45 14.13
N ASP A 196 -26.27 19.74 13.06
CA ASP A 196 -27.72 19.97 13.04
C ASP A 196 -28.54 18.67 12.80
N HIS A 197 -27.88 17.51 12.72
CA HIS A 197 -28.57 16.24 12.55
C HIS A 197 -29.39 15.87 13.81
N PRO A 198 -30.66 15.47 13.67
CA PRO A 198 -31.47 14.98 14.79
C PRO A 198 -30.80 13.81 15.52
N GLN A 199 -30.87 13.79 16.85
CA GLN A 199 -30.33 12.66 17.61
C GLN A 199 -31.19 11.42 17.33
N THR A 200 -30.56 10.38 16.79
CA THR A 200 -31.23 9.12 16.45
C THR A 200 -30.27 7.94 16.61
N GLY A 201 -30.78 6.84 17.15
CA GLY A 201 -30.10 5.54 17.25
C GLY A 201 -30.41 4.59 16.09
N ASN A 202 -31.29 4.98 15.17
CA ASN A 202 -31.70 4.17 14.01
C ASN A 202 -30.54 4.01 13.00
N GLN A 203 -30.65 3.00 12.14
CA GLN A 203 -29.71 2.85 11.04
C GLN A 203 -29.95 3.96 10.01
N CYS A 204 -28.92 4.35 9.27
CA CYS A 204 -29.03 5.53 8.40
C CYS A 204 -29.96 5.27 7.20
N ASP A 205 -30.01 4.03 6.74
CA ASP A 205 -30.89 3.55 5.67
C ASP A 205 -32.38 3.48 6.05
N ASP A 206 -32.71 3.63 7.33
CA ASP A 206 -34.10 3.80 7.78
C ASP A 206 -34.69 5.14 7.30
N CYS A 207 -33.84 6.15 7.11
CA CYS A 207 -34.26 7.49 6.67
C CYS A 207 -33.66 7.92 5.34
N HIS A 208 -32.44 7.49 5.02
CA HIS A 208 -31.67 7.93 3.86
C HIS A 208 -31.61 6.87 2.76
N ASN A 209 -31.66 7.31 1.50
CA ASN A 209 -31.34 6.47 0.36
C ASN A 209 -29.82 6.36 0.19
N THR A 210 -29.29 5.14 0.20
CA THR A 210 -27.85 4.85 0.10
C THR A 210 -27.26 5.03 -1.30
N ARG A 211 -28.09 5.11 -2.35
CA ARG A 211 -27.66 5.40 -3.74
C ARG A 211 -27.63 6.89 -4.06
N GLY A 212 -28.47 7.66 -3.39
CA GLY A 212 -28.53 9.12 -3.53
C GLY A 212 -28.90 9.68 -2.17
N TRP A 213 -27.90 10.17 -1.42
CA TRP A 213 -28.00 10.62 -0.03
C TRP A 213 -28.84 11.92 0.15
N GLY A 214 -29.86 12.12 -0.67
CA GLY A 214 -30.73 13.29 -0.68
C GLY A 214 -32.15 12.92 -0.26
N GLY A 215 -32.76 13.79 0.56
CA GLY A 215 -34.15 13.66 1.03
C GLY A 215 -34.32 12.53 2.04
N ALA A 216 -34.16 12.84 3.33
CA ALA A 216 -34.52 11.90 4.38
C ALA A 216 -36.04 11.76 4.42
N LYS A 217 -36.56 10.53 4.36
CA LYS A 217 -37.94 10.28 4.76
C LYS A 217 -37.95 10.15 6.27
N PHE A 218 -38.52 11.14 6.94
CA PHE A 218 -38.59 11.18 8.38
C PHE A 218 -39.98 10.73 8.84
N ASP A 219 -40.01 9.65 9.63
CA ASP A 219 -41.20 9.19 10.33
C ASP A 219 -41.03 9.48 11.83
N HIS A 220 -42.05 10.07 12.44
CA HIS A 220 -42.10 10.36 13.87
C HIS A 220 -42.25 9.08 14.73
N SER A 221 -42.62 7.93 14.13
CA SER A 221 -42.96 6.68 14.83
C SER A 221 -41.82 5.99 15.61
N GLY A 222 -40.60 6.52 15.55
CA GLY A 222 -39.44 6.01 16.31
C GLY A 222 -38.56 7.10 16.92
N VAL A 223 -39.04 8.34 16.97
CA VAL A 223 -38.26 9.47 17.51
C VAL A 223 -38.30 9.44 19.04
N SER A 224 -37.12 9.34 19.66
CA SER A 224 -36.96 9.48 21.11
C SER A 224 -36.47 10.89 21.44
N GLY A 225 -36.94 11.43 22.56
CA GLY A 225 -36.69 12.80 22.97
C GLY A 225 -37.97 13.63 22.97
N THR A 226 -37.81 14.94 23.14
CA THR A 226 -38.93 15.86 23.34
C THR A 226 -39.11 16.80 22.15
N CYS A 227 -40.36 17.17 21.84
CA CYS A 227 -40.67 17.95 20.63
C CYS A 227 -39.86 19.25 20.53
N GLY A 228 -39.75 19.96 21.64
CA GLY A 228 -39.05 21.24 21.79
C GLY A 228 -37.54 21.13 21.67
N ASN A 229 -36.95 19.94 21.76
CA ASN A 229 -35.51 19.76 21.46
C ASN A 229 -35.24 19.78 19.96
N CYS A 230 -36.20 19.36 19.14
CA CYS A 230 -36.07 19.35 17.68
C CYS A 230 -36.72 20.59 17.03
N HIS A 231 -37.87 21.02 17.54
CA HIS A 231 -38.70 22.09 16.96
C HIS A 231 -38.61 23.42 17.72
N ALA A 232 -37.53 23.66 18.49
CA ALA A 232 -37.31 24.95 19.16
C ALA A 232 -37.32 26.13 18.17
N GLY A 233 -36.80 25.93 16.96
CA GLY A 233 -36.79 26.95 15.89
C GLY A 233 -38.18 27.25 15.32
N ASP A 234 -39.07 26.27 15.32
CA ASP A 234 -40.45 26.40 14.83
C ASP A 234 -41.40 26.99 15.90
N PHE A 235 -40.93 27.12 17.14
CA PHE A 235 -41.73 27.59 18.28
C PHE A 235 -42.11 29.07 18.12
N LYS A 236 -43.40 29.31 17.84
CA LYS A 236 -43.99 30.65 17.81
C LYS A 236 -44.17 31.21 19.22
N ARG A 237 -43.08 31.77 19.75
CA ARG A 237 -42.99 32.28 21.14
C ARG A 237 -44.03 33.35 21.47
N ASP A 238 -44.39 34.19 20.50
CA ASP A 238 -45.36 35.27 20.66
C ASP A 238 -46.77 34.79 21.06
N LYS A 239 -47.14 33.54 20.71
CA LYS A 239 -48.45 32.95 21.04
C LYS A 239 -48.55 32.40 22.47
N HIS A 240 -47.42 32.25 23.15
CA HIS A 240 -47.30 31.52 24.42
C HIS A 240 -47.02 32.47 25.60
N LYS A 241 -48.02 33.25 26.01
CA LYS A 241 -47.91 34.20 27.14
C LYS A 241 -47.99 33.48 28.49
N LYS A 242 -47.06 33.80 29.39
CA LYS A 242 -47.05 33.39 30.80
C LYS A 242 -47.65 34.47 31.71
N VAL A 243 -47.29 35.74 31.49
CA VAL A 243 -47.82 36.91 32.20
C VAL A 243 -48.09 38.02 31.20
N GLU A 244 -49.18 38.78 31.38
CA GLU A 244 -49.56 39.86 30.45
C GLU A 244 -48.88 41.20 30.76
N SER A 245 -48.66 41.52 32.03
CA SER A 245 -48.01 42.75 32.47
C SER A 245 -47.18 42.52 33.75
N PRO A 246 -45.83 42.60 33.70
CA PRO A 246 -45.02 42.74 32.49
C PRO A 246 -45.17 41.51 31.59
N LYS A 247 -45.03 41.70 30.27
CA LYS A 247 -45.21 40.62 29.30
C LYS A 247 -44.08 39.60 29.43
N ILE A 248 -44.41 38.41 29.95
CA ILE A 248 -43.48 37.27 30.04
C ILE A 248 -44.02 36.16 29.14
N LEU A 249 -43.17 35.59 28.30
CA LEU A 249 -43.50 34.51 27.36
C LEU A 249 -42.82 33.22 27.80
N TYR A 250 -43.51 32.10 27.62
CA TYR A 250 -42.91 30.77 27.76
C TYR A 250 -41.76 30.57 26.77
N THR A 251 -40.78 29.76 27.13
CA THR A 251 -39.75 29.25 26.21
C THR A 251 -40.16 27.90 25.62
N ALA A 252 -39.48 27.47 24.55
CA ALA A 252 -39.66 26.13 24.00
C ALA A 252 -39.31 25.04 25.05
N GLN A 253 -38.27 25.25 25.86
CA GLN A 253 -37.90 24.36 26.97
C GLN A 253 -38.91 24.33 28.14
N GLU A 254 -39.76 25.34 28.29
CA GLU A 254 -40.82 25.32 29.30
C GLU A 254 -42.08 24.59 28.80
N LEU A 255 -42.19 24.36 27.48
CA LEU A 255 -43.31 23.73 26.80
C LEU A 255 -42.86 22.58 25.91
N THR A 256 -41.88 21.82 26.41
CA THR A 256 -41.01 20.92 25.67
C THR A 256 -41.71 19.81 24.87
N ASP A 257 -42.93 19.40 25.20
CA ASP A 257 -43.65 18.36 24.43
C ASP A 257 -44.97 18.83 23.83
N CYS A 258 -45.28 20.12 23.94
CA CYS A 258 -46.49 20.75 23.40
C CYS A 258 -47.84 20.13 23.86
N ALA A 259 -47.86 18.98 24.56
CA ALA A 259 -49.03 18.19 24.92
C ALA A 259 -49.68 18.59 26.26
N GLY A 260 -49.29 19.73 26.84
CA GLY A 260 -49.67 20.12 28.20
C GLY A 260 -50.79 21.16 28.31
N SER A 261 -51.39 21.23 29.51
CA SER A 261 -52.15 22.41 29.93
C SER A 261 -51.19 23.50 30.37
N CYS A 262 -51.27 24.70 29.80
CA CYS A 262 -50.48 25.87 30.21
C CYS A 262 -51.38 26.98 30.76
N HIS A 263 -50.82 27.80 31.64
CA HIS A 263 -51.55 28.85 32.37
C HIS A 263 -51.04 30.24 31.98
N VAL A 264 -51.95 31.21 31.96
CA VAL A 264 -51.61 32.62 32.00
C VAL A 264 -51.83 33.09 33.43
N TYR A 265 -50.84 33.72 34.04
CA TYR A 265 -50.87 34.23 35.40
C TYR A 265 -51.20 35.72 35.44
N THR A 266 -51.73 36.19 36.57
CA THR A 266 -52.04 37.61 36.78
C THR A 266 -50.79 38.47 36.77
N ASP A 267 -49.70 37.96 37.33
CA ASP A 267 -48.43 38.64 37.55
C ASP A 267 -47.27 37.63 37.58
N SER A 268 -46.05 38.14 37.78
CA SER A 268 -44.82 37.35 37.79
C SER A 268 -44.62 36.48 39.03
N SER A 269 -45.48 36.54 40.05
CA SER A 269 -45.41 35.63 41.22
C SER A 269 -45.85 34.20 40.89
N LEU A 270 -46.54 34.00 39.76
CA LEU A 270 -47.04 32.71 39.28
C LEU A 270 -47.96 31.98 40.30
N SER A 271 -48.55 32.72 41.24
CA SER A 271 -49.40 32.17 42.30
C SER A 271 -50.88 32.11 41.92
N THR A 272 -51.35 33.04 41.09
CA THR A 272 -52.76 33.13 40.68
C THR A 272 -52.91 32.96 39.17
N ILE A 273 -53.68 31.95 38.78
CA ILE A 273 -53.95 31.64 37.38
C ILE A 273 -55.09 32.53 36.89
N LYS A 274 -54.79 33.39 35.90
CA LYS A 274 -55.78 34.20 35.18
C LYS A 274 -56.56 33.37 34.15
N LYS A 275 -55.88 32.47 33.43
CA LYS A 275 -56.50 31.65 32.37
C LYS A 275 -55.81 30.31 32.23
N ARG A 276 -56.57 29.22 32.17
CA ARG A 276 -56.07 27.89 31.78
C ARG A 276 -56.26 27.67 30.28
N ARG A 277 -55.27 27.08 29.60
CA ARG A 277 -55.33 26.67 28.20
C ARG A 277 -54.87 25.23 28.11
N SER A 278 -55.74 24.33 27.66
CA SER A 278 -55.42 22.93 27.41
C SER A 278 -55.70 22.58 25.94
N GLY A 279 -54.95 21.62 25.38
CA GLY A 279 -55.32 20.90 24.16
C GLY A 279 -55.15 21.63 22.82
N LYS A 280 -54.36 22.70 22.72
CA LYS A 280 -54.12 23.39 21.44
C LYS A 280 -53.09 22.70 20.54
N HIS A 281 -52.24 21.83 21.08
CA HIS A 281 -51.26 21.07 20.31
C HIS A 281 -51.38 19.61 20.75
N SER A 282 -51.75 18.73 19.81
CA SER A 282 -51.79 17.27 20.01
C SER A 282 -50.69 16.67 19.16
N THR A 283 -50.00 15.67 19.72
CA THR A 283 -49.01 14.86 19.00
C THR A 283 -49.66 13.81 18.10
N SER A 284 -50.99 13.65 18.14
CA SER A 284 -51.73 12.54 17.49
C SER A 284 -52.60 12.96 16.30
N LYS A 285 -52.53 14.21 15.83
CA LYS A 285 -53.35 14.68 14.69
C LYS A 285 -52.46 15.17 13.56
N ASP A 286 -52.28 14.30 12.57
CA ASP A 286 -52.01 14.52 11.14
C ASP A 286 -51.74 15.97 10.71
N GLY A 287 -50.62 16.54 11.17
CA GLY A 287 -50.32 17.96 10.94
C GLY A 287 -48.85 18.34 11.11
N TRP A 288 -47.96 17.36 11.25
CA TRP A 288 -46.51 17.49 11.14
C TRP A 288 -45.95 16.27 10.40
#